data_AF-A0A557RG59-F1
#
_entry.id   AF-A0A557RG59-F1
#
_cell.length_a   1.000
_cell.length_b   1.000
_cell.length_c   1.000
_cell.angle_alpha   90.00
_cell.angle_beta   90.00
_cell.angle_gamma   90.00
#
_symmetry.space_group_name_H-M   'P 1'
#
loop_
_entity.id
_entity.type
_entity.pdbx_description
1 polymer ?
#
loop_
_entity_poly.entity_id
_entity_poly.type
_entity_poly.pdbx_seq_one_letter_code
_entity_poly.pdbx_strand_id
1 'polypeptide(L)'
;MIAEPVQACVFSNRAACVVMVPAPARLAVHNLIFCGERPGRERTKSAKKVLQSASLISYFLQDGQAAVGNLAWREALARGKGWRIRALQGKDALLRLAPELYESRFGTCE
;
A
#
# COMPACT_ATOMS: atom_id res chain seq x y z
N MET A 1 -8.62 7.51 -4.49
CA MET A 1 -7.38 6.73 -4.75
C MET A 1 -7.66 5.24 -4.75
N ILE A 2 -8.58 4.76 -3.92
CA ILE A 2 -9.16 3.42 -4.08
C ILE A 2 -10.21 3.44 -5.21
N ALA A 3 -9.81 3.83 -6.41
CA ALA A 3 -10.62 3.63 -7.61
C ALA A 3 -10.16 2.33 -8.27
N GLU A 4 -11.02 1.69 -9.07
CA GLU A 4 -10.83 0.34 -9.65
C GLU A 4 -10.88 -0.79 -8.61
N PRO A 5 -12.09 -1.18 -8.18
CA PRO A 5 -12.23 -2.41 -7.42
C PRO A 5 -11.99 -3.62 -8.32
N VAL A 6 -11.33 -4.64 -7.77
CA VAL A 6 -11.10 -5.95 -8.40
C VAL A 6 -11.94 -7.01 -7.70
N GLN A 7 -12.25 -8.08 -8.41
CA GLN A 7 -13.00 -9.19 -7.84
C GLN A 7 -12.07 -10.09 -7.00
N ALA A 8 -12.50 -10.47 -5.81
CA ALA A 8 -11.81 -11.42 -4.94
C ALA A 8 -12.80 -12.44 -4.33
N CYS A 9 -12.28 -13.61 -3.96
CA CYS A 9 -13.05 -14.62 -3.25
C CYS A 9 -12.68 -14.60 -1.77
N VAL A 10 -13.69 -14.47 -0.90
CA VAL A 10 -13.53 -14.57 0.55
C VAL A 10 -13.97 -15.96 0.98
N PHE A 11 -13.05 -16.70 1.60
CA PHE A 11 -13.32 -18.02 2.17
C PHE A 11 -13.69 -17.90 3.64
N SER A 12 -14.70 -18.65 4.07
CA SER A 12 -15.07 -18.84 5.47
C SER A 12 -15.27 -20.33 5.74
N ASN A 13 -15.41 -20.69 7.01
CA ASN A 13 -15.72 -22.08 7.41
C ASN A 13 -17.09 -22.58 6.95
N ARG A 14 -17.98 -21.71 6.47
CA ARG A 14 -19.35 -22.05 6.06
C ARG A 14 -19.57 -21.95 4.56
N ALA A 15 -18.90 -21.00 3.90
CA ALA A 15 -19.12 -20.69 2.50
C ALA A 15 -17.95 -19.88 1.92
N ALA A 16 -17.95 -19.74 0.60
CA ALA A 16 -17.15 -18.75 -0.11
C ALA A 16 -18.07 -17.74 -0.80
N CYS A 17 -17.70 -16.46 -0.81
CA CYS A 17 -18.42 -15.45 -1.56
C CYS A 17 -17.46 -14.60 -2.41
N VAL A 18 -17.96 -14.19 -3.57
CA VAL A 18 -17.26 -13.28 -4.47
C VAL A 18 -17.61 -11.85 -4.06
N VAL A 19 -16.59 -11.03 -3.81
CA VAL A 19 -16.73 -9.64 -3.38
C VAL A 19 -15.84 -8.72 -4.20
N MET A 20 -16.20 -7.44 -4.23
CA MET A 20 -15.36 -6.40 -4.82
C MET A 20 -14.44 -5.83 -3.74
N VAL A 21 -13.13 -5.86 -4.00
CA VAL A 21 -12.11 -5.31 -3.11
C VAL A 21 -11.32 -4.21 -3.82
N PRO A 22 -10.71 -3.27 -3.08
CA PRO A 22 -9.73 -2.35 -3.64
C PRO A 22 -8.64 -3.08 -4.43
N ALA A 23 -8.22 -2.56 -5.59
CA ALA A 23 -7.01 -3.05 -6.26
C ALA A 23 -5.82 -3.09 -5.26
N PRO A 24 -5.16 -4.24 -5.04
CA PRO A 24 -4.22 -4.38 -3.93
C PRO A 24 -3.03 -3.41 -3.99
N ALA A 25 -2.53 -3.11 -5.19
CA ALA A 25 -1.45 -2.12 -5.38
C ALA A 25 -1.89 -0.71 -4.93
N ARG A 26 -3.11 -0.28 -5.31
CA ARG A 26 -3.67 1.01 -4.90
C ARG A 26 -3.97 1.05 -3.39
N LEU A 27 -4.39 -0.08 -2.81
CA LEU A 27 -4.61 -0.20 -1.36
C LEU A 27 -3.31 -0.06 -0.56
N ALA A 28 -2.22 -0.68 -1.04
CA ALA A 28 -0.92 -0.56 -0.40
C ALA A 28 -0.46 0.91 -0.37
N VAL A 29 -0.50 1.60 -1.50
CA VAL A 29 -0.12 3.02 -1.61
C VAL A 29 -1.04 3.92 -0.76
N HIS A 30 -2.35 3.67 -0.80
CA HIS A 30 -3.31 4.38 0.03
C HIS A 30 -3.00 4.24 1.53
N ASN A 31 -2.67 3.03 1.99
CA ASN A 31 -2.35 2.79 3.39
C ASN A 31 -1.11 3.58 3.84
N LEU A 32 -0.10 3.74 2.99
CA LEU A 32 1.07 4.57 3.27
C LEU A 32 0.72 6.05 3.42
N ILE A 33 -0.17 6.58 2.57
CA ILE A 33 -0.58 7.98 2.65
C ILE A 33 -1.35 8.28 3.93
N PHE A 34 -2.20 7.34 4.36
CA PHE A 34 -3.09 7.51 5.51
C PHE A 34 -2.61 6.81 6.78
N CYS A 35 -1.33 6.43 6.87
CA CYS A 35 -0.76 5.89 8.10
C CYS A 35 -0.41 7.01 9.11
N GLY A 36 -0.03 8.19 8.63
CA GLY A 36 0.41 9.32 9.46
C GLY A 36 -0.71 10.20 10.05
N GLU A 37 -1.94 10.10 9.56
CA GLU A 37 -3.04 11.01 9.97
C GLU A 37 -3.68 10.67 11.34
N ARG A 38 -3.17 9.66 12.05
CA ARG A 38 -3.82 9.16 13.28
C ARG A 38 -3.11 9.67 14.54
N PRO A 39 -3.83 10.29 15.50
CA PRO A 39 -3.24 10.82 16.74
C PRO A 39 -2.63 9.71 17.60
N GLY A 40 -1.69 10.08 18.49
CA GLY A 40 -0.76 9.17 19.18
C GLY A 40 -1.36 7.95 19.89
N ARG A 41 -2.65 8.00 20.27
CA ARG A 41 -3.40 6.86 20.86
C ARG A 41 -3.72 5.73 19.87
N GLU A 42 -3.51 5.96 18.57
CA GLU A 42 -3.80 5.01 17.49
C GLU A 42 -2.52 4.49 16.79
N ARG A 43 -1.34 4.66 17.40
CA ARG A 43 -0.04 4.21 16.84
C ARG A 43 -0.06 2.73 16.40
N THR A 44 -0.67 1.84 17.18
CA THR A 44 -0.81 0.41 16.82
C THR A 44 -1.61 0.21 15.54
N LYS A 45 -2.65 1.02 15.31
CA LYS A 45 -3.45 0.97 14.06
C LYS A 45 -2.68 1.53 12.87
N SER A 46 -1.76 2.48 13.09
CA SER A 46 -0.86 2.99 12.06
C SER A 46 0.16 1.94 11.65
N ALA A 47 0.81 1.27 12.61
CA ALA A 47 1.73 0.17 12.35
C ALA A 47 1.07 -0.97 11.55
N LYS A 48 -0.18 -1.33 11.87
CA LYS A 48 -0.96 -2.32 11.10
C LYS A 48 -1.09 -1.94 9.62
N LYS A 49 -1.34 -0.67 9.29
CA LYS A 49 -1.46 -0.21 7.89
C LYS A 49 -0.13 -0.32 7.15
N VAL A 50 0.97 0.03 7.82
CA VAL A 50 2.32 -0.07 7.26
C VAL A 50 2.67 -1.53 7.00
N LEU A 51 2.39 -2.44 7.94
CA LEU A 51 2.57 -3.88 7.76
C LEU A 51 1.77 -4.42 6.57
N GLN A 52 0.48 -4.07 6.47
CA GLN A 52 -0.34 -4.48 5.33
C GLN A 52 0.22 -3.97 4.00
N SER A 53 0.77 -2.74 3.99
CA SER A 53 1.41 -2.18 2.80
C SER A 53 2.69 -2.95 2.46
N ALA A 54 3.53 -3.26 3.46
CA ALA A 54 4.75 -4.04 3.28
C ALA A 54 4.47 -5.41 2.67
N SER A 55 3.48 -6.15 3.19
CA SER A 55 3.12 -7.45 2.65
C SER A 55 2.67 -7.39 1.19
N LEU A 56 1.82 -6.42 0.84
CA LEU A 56 1.34 -6.26 -0.53
C LEU A 56 2.46 -5.84 -1.49
N ILE A 57 3.32 -4.90 -1.07
CA ILE A 57 4.46 -4.45 -1.87
C ILE A 57 5.44 -5.59 -2.09
N SER A 58 5.78 -6.33 -1.02
CA SER A 58 6.65 -7.50 -1.09
C SER A 58 6.12 -8.55 -2.06
N TYR A 59 4.82 -8.84 -2.03
CA TYR A 59 4.16 -9.74 -2.98
C TYR A 59 4.35 -9.28 -4.44
N PHE A 60 4.02 -8.02 -4.77
CA PHE A 60 4.17 -7.53 -6.15
C PHE A 60 5.61 -7.54 -6.63
N LEU A 61 6.59 -7.36 -5.75
CA LEU A 61 8.01 -7.42 -6.10
C LEU A 61 8.47 -8.85 -6.36
N GLN A 62 8.11 -9.78 -5.48
CA GLN A 62 8.48 -11.19 -5.59
C GLN A 62 7.83 -11.87 -6.82
N ASP A 63 6.65 -11.42 -7.23
CA ASP A 63 5.92 -11.96 -8.37
C ASP A 63 6.28 -11.27 -9.71
N GLY A 64 7.28 -10.39 -9.74
CA GLY A 64 7.69 -9.66 -10.96
C GLY A 64 6.70 -8.58 -11.41
N GLN A 65 5.71 -8.25 -10.60
CA GLN A 65 4.66 -7.26 -10.86
C GLN A 65 4.99 -5.86 -10.32
N ALA A 66 6.28 -5.53 -10.18
CA ALA A 66 6.75 -4.25 -9.63
C ALA A 66 6.16 -3.03 -10.38
N ALA A 67 5.94 -3.16 -11.69
CA ALA A 67 5.34 -2.11 -12.52
C ALA A 67 3.94 -1.68 -12.06
N VAL A 68 3.12 -2.62 -11.57
CA VAL A 68 1.76 -2.35 -11.09
C VAL A 68 1.79 -1.51 -9.81
N GLY A 69 2.67 -1.88 -8.87
CA GLY A 69 2.92 -1.11 -7.65
C GLY A 69 3.47 0.29 -7.94
N ASN A 70 4.45 0.39 -8.84
CA ASN A 70 5.08 1.66 -9.21
C ASN A 70 4.11 2.59 -9.96
N LEU A 71 3.21 2.05 -10.78
CA LEU A 71 2.15 2.84 -11.41
C LEU A 71 1.23 3.47 -10.35
N ALA A 72 0.71 2.67 -9.42
CA ALA A 72 -0.14 3.17 -8.34
C ALA A 72 0.57 4.25 -7.49
N TRP A 73 1.87 4.08 -7.25
CA TRP A 73 2.70 5.06 -6.56
C TRP A 73 2.81 6.38 -7.34
N ARG A 74 3.12 6.34 -8.64
CA ARG A 74 3.22 7.53 -9.49
C ARG A 74 1.90 8.30 -9.55
N GLU A 75 0.78 7.60 -9.75
CA GLU A 75 -0.55 8.20 -9.73
C GLU A 75 -0.85 8.91 -8.41
N ALA A 76 -0.40 8.33 -7.29
CA ALA A 76 -0.55 8.93 -5.98
C ALA A 76 0.23 10.23 -5.83
N LEU A 77 1.48 10.26 -6.30
CA LEU A 77 2.31 11.46 -6.29
C LEU A 77 1.76 12.57 -7.22
N ALA A 78 1.09 12.19 -8.31
CA ALA A 78 0.51 13.12 -9.28
C ALA A 78 -0.70 13.90 -8.74
N ARG A 79 -1.31 13.48 -7.63
CA ARG A 79 -2.50 14.15 -7.03
C ARG A 79 -2.19 15.47 -6.32
N GLY A 80 -0.92 15.84 -6.17
CA GLY A 80 -0.49 17.14 -5.67
C GLY A 80 0.40 17.10 -4.43
N LYS A 81 0.87 18.28 -4.00
CA LYS A 81 1.91 18.45 -2.97
C LYS A 81 1.58 17.75 -1.65
N GLY A 82 0.34 17.88 -1.17
CA GLY A 82 -0.09 17.25 0.09
C GLY A 82 -0.10 15.72 0.03
N TRP A 83 -0.39 15.12 -1.13
CA TRP A 83 -0.33 13.67 -1.32
C TRP A 83 1.11 13.19 -1.37
N ARG A 84 1.97 13.90 -2.10
CA ARG A 84 3.41 13.58 -2.18
C ARG A 84 4.07 13.58 -0.80
N ILE A 85 3.82 14.59 0.04
CA ILE A 85 4.40 14.66 1.38
C ILE A 85 3.99 13.45 2.23
N ARG A 86 2.68 13.16 2.29
CA ARG A 86 2.16 12.02 3.07
C ARG A 86 2.66 10.67 2.54
N ALA A 87 2.71 10.51 1.23
CA ALA A 87 3.22 9.29 0.60
C ALA A 87 4.69 9.05 1.00
N LEU A 88 5.54 10.07 0.91
CA LEU A 88 6.95 9.98 1.30
C LEU A 88 7.11 9.65 2.79
N GLN A 89 6.35 10.31 3.67
CA GLN A 89 6.33 9.98 5.11
C GLN A 89 5.91 8.53 5.37
N GLY A 90 4.92 8.03 4.61
CA GLY A 90 4.50 6.64 4.65
C GLY A 90 5.58 5.68 4.17
N LYS A 91 6.31 6.03 3.09
CA LYS A 91 7.46 5.26 2.59
C LYS A 91 8.58 5.20 3.63
N ASP A 92 8.87 6.30 4.32
CA ASP A 92 9.86 6.27 5.40
C ASP A 92 9.43 5.34 6.54
N ALA A 93 8.14 5.37 6.92
CA ALA A 93 7.59 4.46 7.92
C ALA A 93 7.65 3.00 7.48
N LEU A 94 7.39 2.74 6.19
CA LEU A 94 7.55 1.42 5.57
C LEU A 94 8.98 0.92 5.69
N LEU A 95 9.96 1.72 5.27
CA LEU A 95 11.37 1.32 5.26
C LEU A 95 11.97 1.14 6.66
N ARG A 96 11.45 1.82 7.68
CA ARG A 96 11.80 1.54 9.07
C ARG A 96 11.31 0.16 9.55
N LEU A 97 10.20 -0.31 9.00
CA LEU A 97 9.57 -1.56 9.40
C LEU A 97 10.05 -2.75 8.55
N ALA A 98 10.26 -2.52 7.26
CA ALA A 98 10.64 -3.49 6.24
C ALA A 98 11.81 -2.93 5.41
N PRO A 99 13.02 -2.83 5.99
CA PRO A 99 14.19 -2.24 5.33
C PRO A 99 14.61 -3.00 4.06
N GLU A 100 14.33 -4.30 3.98
CA GLU A 100 14.58 -5.14 2.81
C GLU A 100 13.86 -4.64 1.54
N LEU A 101 12.78 -3.87 1.69
CA LEU A 101 12.07 -3.28 0.56
C LEU A 101 12.81 -2.07 -0.04
N TYR A 102 13.89 -1.59 0.56
CA TYR A 102 14.68 -0.47 0.04
C TYR A 102 15.32 -0.79 -1.32
N GLU A 103 15.92 -1.97 -1.47
CA GLU A 103 16.65 -2.38 -2.68
C GLU A 103 15.72 -2.76 -3.84
N SER A 104 14.44 -2.99 -3.54
CA SER A 104 13.45 -3.55 -4.45
C SER A 104 12.93 -2.61 -5.55
N ARG A 105 13.44 -1.37 -5.64
CA ARG A 105 12.97 -0.32 -6.58
C ARG A 105 11.47 0.05 -6.44
N PHE A 106 10.84 -0.27 -5.31
CA PHE A 106 9.47 0.22 -5.06
C PHE A 106 9.44 1.75 -4.89
N GLY A 107 8.64 2.41 -5.72
CA GLY A 107 8.48 3.85 -5.72
C GLY A 107 9.69 4.62 -6.26
N THR A 108 10.50 4.00 -7.12
CA THR A 108 11.43 4.72 -8.01
C THR A 108 10.67 5.24 -9.24
N CYS A 109 11.09 6.40 -9.75
CA CYS A 109 10.41 7.08 -10.86
C CYS A 109 10.77 6.56 -12.26
N GLU A 110 11.62 5.52 -12.37
CA GLU A 110 11.96 4.87 -13.65
C GLU A 110 10.84 3.94 -14.12
#